data_AF-A0A4Y2ISE4-F1
#
_entry.id   AF-A0A4Y2ISE4-F1
#
_cell.length_a   1.000
_cell.length_b   1.000
_cell.length_c   1.000
_cell.angle_alpha   90.00
_cell.angle_beta   90.00
_cell.angle_gamma   90.00
#
_symmetry.space_group_name_H-M   'P 1'
#
loop_
_entity.id
_entity.type
_entity.pdbx_description
1 polymer ?
#
loop_
_entity_poly.entity_id
_entity_poly.type
_entity_poly.pdbx_seq_one_letter_code
_entity_poly.pdbx_strand_id
1 'polypeptide(L)'
;MTVSYQYDVASSASGGFIRLLFRWRGSVWKVVYREMLLFCACYIILSLLYNFALTDSQQRIFERIVYFCSTFMDLIPLSFMLGFYVSFIAARWWSQFIAIPWPDNSMTRIQMFTPERRVVVESLHAGVKKGRNECAERLSTQHREFPLEKLVICKESCSALIMMKVEVFKMRYR
;
A
#
# COMPACT_ATOMS: atom_id res chain seq x y z
N MET A 1 -4.85 -12.77 0.23
CA MET A 1 -5.70 -13.42 1.25
C MET A 1 -5.92 -12.43 2.37
N THR A 2 -7.16 -12.28 2.85
CA THR A 2 -7.51 -11.38 3.96
C THR A 2 -6.94 -11.90 5.28
N VAL A 3 -6.37 -11.01 6.08
CA VAL A 3 -5.80 -11.34 7.40
C VAL A 3 -6.65 -10.67 8.46
N SER A 4 -7.34 -11.46 9.29
CA SER A 4 -8.19 -10.94 10.36
C SER A 4 -7.35 -10.68 11.61
N TYR A 5 -7.27 -9.44 12.07
CA TYR A 5 -6.52 -9.01 13.26
C TYR A 5 -7.40 -8.36 14.34
N GLN A 6 -8.73 -8.41 14.18
CA GLN A 6 -9.67 -7.71 15.05
C GLN A 6 -9.58 -8.17 16.52
N TYR A 7 -9.31 -9.45 16.76
CA TYR A 7 -9.16 -9.98 18.12
C TYR A 7 -7.91 -9.45 18.83
N ASP A 8 -6.82 -9.24 18.09
CA ASP A 8 -5.55 -8.74 18.65
C ASP A 8 -5.61 -7.25 19.03
N VAL A 9 -6.54 -6.49 18.45
CA VAL A 9 -6.76 -5.06 18.69
C VAL A 9 -7.88 -4.80 19.72
N ALA A 10 -8.65 -5.83 20.09
CA ALA A 10 -9.76 -5.69 21.03
C ALA A 10 -9.31 -5.34 22.46
N SER A 11 -8.07 -5.65 22.83
CA SER A 11 -7.48 -5.25 24.12
C SER A 11 -6.64 -3.98 23.95
N SER A 12 -6.96 -2.93 24.73
CA SER A 12 -6.25 -1.64 24.72
C SER A 12 -4.84 -1.67 25.33
N ALA A 13 -4.22 -2.85 25.43
CA ALA A 13 -2.85 -2.97 25.91
C ALA A 13 -1.91 -2.16 25.01
N SER A 14 -1.09 -1.29 25.61
CA SER A 14 -0.17 -0.39 24.90
C SER A 14 0.82 -1.12 23.96
N GLY A 15 1.09 -2.41 24.21
CA GLY A 15 1.92 -3.26 23.36
C GLY A 15 1.21 -3.98 22.21
N GLY A 16 -0.13 -3.89 22.09
CA GLY A 16 -0.90 -4.59 21.06
C GLY A 16 -0.56 -4.13 19.65
N PHE A 17 -0.47 -2.82 19.44
CA PHE A 17 -0.12 -2.22 18.14
C PHE A 17 1.30 -2.55 17.68
N ILE A 18 2.27 -2.58 18.61
CA ILE A 18 3.67 -2.94 18.29
C ILE A 18 3.74 -4.39 17.81
N ARG A 19 2.99 -5.32 18.42
CA ARG A 19 2.93 -6.72 17.96
C ARG A 19 2.33 -6.87 16.55
N LEU A 20 1.43 -5.98 16.15
CA LEU A 20 0.85 -5.97 14.81
C LEU A 20 1.85 -5.49 13.74
N LEU A 21 2.64 -4.45 14.05
CA LEU A 21 3.69 -3.93 13.16
C LEU A 21 4.74 -4.99 12.79
N PHE A 22 5.12 -5.84 13.75
CA PHE A 22 6.15 -6.89 13.54
C PHE A 22 5.61 -8.23 13.03
N ARG A 23 4.31 -8.37 12.80
CA ARG A 23 3.74 -9.60 12.20
C ARG A 23 4.25 -9.73 10.75
N TRP A 24 4.61 -10.93 10.29
CA TRP A 24 5.13 -11.13 8.91
C TRP A 24 4.04 -11.39 7.86
N ARG A 25 2.99 -12.14 8.22
CA ARG A 25 1.90 -12.51 7.30
C ARG A 25 0.99 -11.31 7.01
N GLY A 26 0.97 -10.85 5.76
CA GLY A 26 0.11 -9.75 5.31
C GLY A 26 0.57 -8.36 5.77
N SER A 27 1.81 -8.25 6.26
CA SER A 27 2.35 -6.99 6.73
C SER A 27 2.90 -6.13 5.61
N VAL A 28 2.87 -4.81 5.84
CA VAL A 28 3.43 -3.77 4.97
C VAL A 28 4.88 -4.07 4.63
N TRP A 29 5.67 -4.62 5.57
CA TRP A 29 7.06 -5.00 5.35
C TRP A 29 7.22 -6.00 4.21
N LYS A 30 6.29 -6.94 4.05
CA LYS A 30 6.34 -7.94 2.97
C LYS A 30 6.12 -7.31 1.58
N VAL A 31 5.42 -6.18 1.50
CA VAL A 31 5.22 -5.45 0.24
C VAL A 31 6.41 -4.53 -0.03
N VAL A 32 6.88 -3.81 0.99
CA VAL A 32 7.86 -2.73 0.83
C VAL A 32 9.32 -3.21 0.81
N TYR A 33 9.65 -4.39 1.36
CA TYR A 33 11.07 -4.79 1.53
C TYR A 33 11.88 -4.82 0.24
N ARG A 34 11.29 -5.17 -0.91
CA ARG A 34 12.01 -5.23 -2.20
C ARG A 34 12.46 -3.84 -2.64
N GLU A 35 11.55 -2.89 -2.54
CA GLU A 35 11.78 -1.49 -2.92
C GLU A 35 12.77 -0.83 -1.95
N MET A 36 12.65 -1.13 -0.65
CA MET A 36 13.59 -0.65 0.37
C MET A 36 15.01 -1.19 0.17
N LEU A 37 15.16 -2.47 -0.19
CA LEU A 37 16.48 -3.04 -0.48
C LEU A 37 17.11 -2.42 -1.73
N LEU A 38 16.34 -2.24 -2.81
CA LEU A 38 16.80 -1.59 -4.03
C LEU A 38 17.26 -0.15 -3.75
N PHE A 39 16.48 0.57 -2.94
CA PHE A 39 16.78 1.91 -2.49
C PHE A 39 18.10 2.01 -1.71
N CYS A 40 18.29 1.14 -0.71
CA CYS A 40 19.52 1.07 0.07
C CYS A 40 20.73 0.74 -0.82
N ALA A 41 20.58 -0.19 -1.77
CA ALA A 41 21.66 -0.54 -2.69
C ALA A 41 22.08 0.65 -3.56
N CYS A 42 21.13 1.36 -4.17
CA CYS A 42 21.40 2.56 -4.96
C CYS A 42 22.07 3.67 -4.11
N TYR A 43 21.62 3.86 -2.87
CA TYR A 43 22.24 4.83 -1.95
C TYR A 43 23.70 4.50 -1.66
N ILE A 44 23.99 3.23 -1.34
CA ILE A 44 25.35 2.76 -1.05
C ILE A 44 26.23 2.95 -2.30
N ILE A 45 25.74 2.58 -3.49
CA ILE A 45 26.47 2.76 -4.74
C ILE A 45 26.80 4.25 -4.98
N LEU A 46 25.83 5.15 -4.82
CA LEU A 46 26.07 6.60 -4.94
C LEU A 46 27.04 7.13 -3.89
N SER A 47 27.02 6.59 -2.68
CA SER A 47 27.96 6.94 -1.61
C SER A 47 29.39 6.50 -1.97
N LEU A 48 29.55 5.28 -2.48
CA LEU A 48 30.84 4.75 -2.91
C LEU A 48 31.38 5.51 -4.13
N LEU A 49 30.53 5.82 -5.12
CA LEU A 49 30.91 6.63 -6.28
C LEU A 49 31.42 8.02 -5.89
N TYR A 50 30.74 8.69 -4.95
CA TYR A 50 31.17 10.01 -4.47
C TYR A 50 32.54 9.96 -3.77
N ASN A 51 32.78 8.95 -2.92
CA ASN A 51 34.02 8.85 -2.14
C ASN A 51 35.21 8.29 -2.93
N PHE A 52 34.99 7.33 -3.84
CA PHE A 52 36.08 6.57 -4.48
C PHE A 52 36.29 6.89 -5.96
N ALA A 53 35.28 7.42 -6.66
CA ALA A 53 35.35 7.60 -8.13
C ALA A 53 35.36 9.07 -8.59
N LEU A 54 34.77 9.99 -7.83
CA LEU A 54 34.64 11.39 -8.23
C LEU A 54 35.82 12.26 -7.81
N THR A 55 36.33 13.07 -8.73
CA THR A 55 37.35 14.12 -8.47
C THR A 55 36.71 15.36 -7.81
N ASP A 56 37.50 16.19 -7.11
CA ASP A 56 37.03 17.39 -6.40
C ASP A 56 36.16 18.34 -7.24
N SER A 57 36.47 18.51 -8.52
CA SER A 57 35.69 19.34 -9.44
C SER A 57 34.29 18.76 -9.72
N GLN A 58 34.19 17.44 -9.83
CA GLN A 58 32.93 16.74 -10.08
C GLN A 58 32.07 16.65 -8.83
N GLN A 59 32.68 16.54 -7.64
CA GLN A 59 31.97 16.54 -6.36
C GLN A 59 31.18 17.86 -6.15
N ARG A 60 31.77 19.00 -6.50
CA ARG A 60 31.10 20.32 -6.43
C ARG A 60 29.85 20.40 -7.31
N ILE A 61 29.90 19.79 -8.50
CA ILE A 61 28.75 19.74 -9.42
C ILE A 61 27.67 18.82 -8.83
N PHE A 62 28.05 17.67 -8.29
CA PHE A 62 27.14 16.74 -7.64
C PHE A 62 26.42 17.39 -6.44
N GLU A 63 27.12 18.16 -5.61
CA GLU A 63 26.53 18.90 -4.49
C GLU A 63 25.47 19.90 -4.95
N ARG A 64 25.73 20.63 -6.04
CA ARG A 64 24.76 21.57 -6.62
C ARG A 64 23.49 20.84 -7.11
N ILE A 65 23.64 19.66 -7.70
CA ILE A 65 22.50 18.85 -8.15
C ILE A 65 21.68 18.36 -6.94
N VAL A 66 22.33 17.86 -5.89
CA VAL A 66 21.65 17.41 -4.67
C VAL A 66 20.91 18.57 -4.01
N TYR A 67 21.55 19.75 -3.93
CA TYR A 67 20.93 20.95 -3.40
C TYR A 67 19.69 21.34 -4.20
N PHE A 68 19.81 21.41 -5.53
CA PHE A 68 18.68 21.68 -6.43
C PHE A 68 17.54 20.71 -6.17
N CYS A 69 17.80 19.40 -6.15
CA CYS A 69 16.78 18.39 -5.90
C CYS A 69 16.09 18.54 -4.52
N SER A 70 16.82 18.93 -3.47
CA SER A 70 16.22 19.15 -2.15
C SER A 70 15.14 20.25 -2.19
N THR A 71 15.42 21.36 -2.86
CA THR A 71 14.47 22.48 -3.01
C THR A 71 13.19 22.09 -3.76
N PHE A 72 13.25 21.21 -4.77
CA PHE A 72 12.04 20.77 -5.48
C PHE A 72 11.13 19.89 -4.63
N MET A 73 11.69 19.14 -3.69
CA MET A 73 10.90 18.24 -2.85
C MET A 73 10.11 19.00 -1.80
N ASP A 74 10.68 20.06 -1.24
CA ASP A 74 9.98 20.95 -0.31
C ASP A 74 8.82 21.70 -0.98
N LEU A 75 8.90 21.90 -2.30
CA LEU A 75 7.91 22.66 -3.06
C LEU A 75 6.60 21.88 -3.31
N ILE A 76 6.64 20.54 -3.33
CA ILE A 76 5.48 19.70 -3.62
C ILE A 76 5.12 18.91 -2.34
N PRO A 77 4.01 19.22 -1.66
CA PRO A 77 3.60 18.45 -0.48
C PRO A 77 3.11 17.06 -0.89
N LEU A 78 4.04 16.11 -1.03
CA LEU A 78 3.76 14.73 -1.45
C LEU A 78 2.87 14.01 -0.44
N SER A 79 3.06 14.26 0.86
CA SER A 79 2.25 13.67 1.94
C SER A 79 0.76 14.01 1.80
N PHE A 80 0.45 15.22 1.34
CA PHE A 80 -0.92 15.66 1.08
C PHE A 80 -1.52 14.83 -0.06
N MET A 81 -0.82 14.75 -1.20
CA MET A 81 -1.27 13.99 -2.38
C MET A 81 -1.45 12.50 -2.09
N LEU A 82 -0.52 11.89 -1.34
CA LEU A 82 -0.60 10.50 -0.91
C LEU A 82 -1.85 10.28 -0.04
N GLY A 83 -2.13 11.21 0.88
CA GLY A 83 -3.31 11.20 1.74
C GLY A 83 -4.64 11.19 0.95
N PHE A 84 -4.79 12.04 -0.07
CA PHE A 84 -5.97 12.00 -0.95
C PHE A 84 -6.04 10.71 -1.75
N TYR A 85 -4.89 10.28 -2.29
CA TYR A 85 -4.83 9.08 -3.12
C TYR A 85 -5.27 7.83 -2.35
N VAL A 86 -4.73 7.62 -1.15
CA VAL A 86 -5.08 6.50 -0.28
C VAL A 86 -6.55 6.58 0.15
N SER A 87 -7.04 7.77 0.52
CA SER A 87 -8.44 7.96 0.92
C SER A 87 -9.41 7.63 -0.22
N PHE A 88 -9.08 8.05 -1.45
CA PHE A 88 -9.86 7.71 -2.64
C PHE A 88 -9.90 6.21 -2.90
N ILE A 89 -8.75 5.53 -2.83
CA ILE A 89 -8.69 4.07 -3.02
C ILE A 89 -9.47 3.33 -1.94
N ALA A 90 -9.33 3.74 -0.68
CA ALA A 90 -10.06 3.14 0.44
C ALA A 90 -11.58 3.26 0.25
N ALA A 91 -12.07 4.43 -0.19
CA ALA A 91 -13.48 4.64 -0.49
C ALA A 91 -13.97 3.74 -1.63
N ARG A 92 -13.20 3.61 -2.72
CA ARG A 92 -13.54 2.71 -3.83
C ARG A 92 -13.55 1.25 -3.41
N TRP A 93 -12.55 0.81 -2.67
CA TRP A 93 -12.46 -0.55 -2.15
C TRP A 93 -13.66 -0.87 -1.24
N TRP A 94 -14.03 0.05 -0.35
CA TRP A 94 -15.20 -0.13 0.52
C TRP A 94 -16.51 -0.21 -0.26
N SER A 95 -16.67 0.65 -1.28
CA SER A 95 -17.82 0.59 -2.19
C SER A 95 -17.93 -0.75 -2.91
N GLN A 96 -16.80 -1.34 -3.32
CA GLN A 96 -16.77 -2.68 -3.91
C GLN A 96 -17.09 -3.77 -2.89
N PHE A 97 -16.61 -3.63 -1.66
CA PHE A 97 -16.89 -4.57 -0.59
C PHE A 97 -18.38 -4.64 -0.25
N ILE A 98 -19.06 -3.49 -0.17
CA ILE A 98 -20.52 -3.43 0.07
C ILE A 98 -21.33 -3.93 -1.14
N ALA A 99 -20.80 -3.79 -2.36
CA ALA A 99 -21.48 -4.24 -3.57
C ALA A 99 -21.57 -5.78 -3.68
N ILE A 100 -20.86 -6.54 -2.84
CA ILE A 100 -20.95 -8.01 -2.80
C ILE A 100 -22.31 -8.39 -2.20
N PRO A 101 -23.20 -9.06 -2.96
CA PRO A 101 -24.52 -9.42 -2.47
C PRO A 101 -24.43 -10.55 -1.44
N TRP A 102 -24.93 -10.29 -0.22
CA TRP A 102 -25.09 -11.31 0.82
C TRP A 102 -26.46 -11.99 0.69
N PRO A 103 -26.53 -13.34 0.75
CA PRO A 103 -27.77 -14.06 0.56
C PRO A 103 -28.77 -13.89 1.71
N ASP A 104 -28.35 -13.36 2.86
CA ASP A 104 -29.15 -13.26 4.09
C ASP A 104 -30.51 -12.58 3.87
N ASN A 105 -30.51 -11.42 3.20
CA ASN A 105 -31.74 -10.66 2.90
C ASN A 105 -32.67 -11.35 1.90
N SER A 106 -32.11 -12.18 1.01
CA SER A 106 -32.90 -12.98 0.06
C SER A 106 -33.45 -14.24 0.73
N MET A 107 -32.69 -14.85 1.63
CA MET A 107 -33.05 -16.07 2.34
C MET A 107 -34.22 -15.84 3.29
N THR A 108 -34.19 -14.76 4.07
CA THR A 108 -35.28 -14.41 4.98
C THR A 108 -36.59 -14.16 4.22
N ARG A 109 -36.52 -13.55 3.03
CA ARG A 109 -37.70 -13.33 2.19
C ARG A 109 -38.24 -14.65 1.64
N ILE A 110 -37.40 -15.50 1.07
CA ILE A 110 -37.82 -16.78 0.48
C ILE A 110 -38.42 -17.71 1.56
N GLN A 111 -37.86 -17.72 2.77
CA GLN A 111 -38.38 -18.49 3.90
C GLN A 111 -39.81 -18.11 4.32
N MET A 112 -40.21 -16.84 4.13
CA MET A 112 -41.58 -16.41 4.42
C MET A 112 -42.59 -16.92 3.39
N PHE A 113 -42.17 -17.13 2.14
CA PHE A 113 -43.06 -17.52 1.05
C PHE A 113 -43.09 -19.04 0.80
N THR A 114 -42.09 -19.79 1.26
CA THR A 114 -41.98 -21.22 0.97
C THR A 114 -41.79 -22.03 2.25
N PRO A 115 -42.75 -22.88 2.66
CA PRO A 115 -42.59 -23.75 3.84
C PRO A 115 -41.60 -24.90 3.59
N GLU A 116 -41.37 -25.25 2.32
CA GLU A 116 -40.52 -26.36 1.91
C GLU A 116 -39.02 -25.98 1.90
N ARG A 117 -38.30 -26.41 2.94
CA ARG A 117 -36.87 -26.11 3.13
C ARG A 117 -35.98 -26.48 1.94
N ARG A 118 -36.34 -27.51 1.16
CA ARG A 118 -35.52 -28.04 0.06
C ARG A 118 -35.41 -27.06 -1.12
N VAL A 119 -36.49 -26.38 -1.47
CA VAL A 119 -36.54 -25.40 -2.58
C VAL A 119 -35.77 -24.12 -2.23
N VAL A 120 -35.76 -23.76 -0.93
CA VAL A 120 -35.02 -22.62 -0.41
C VAL A 120 -33.51 -22.83 -0.55
N VAL A 121 -33.00 -23.99 -0.15
CA VAL A 121 -31.55 -24.27 -0.20
C VAL A 121 -31.02 -24.38 -1.63
N GLU A 122 -31.82 -24.90 -2.57
CA GLU A 122 -31.40 -25.06 -3.96
C GLU A 122 -31.33 -23.71 -4.69
N SER A 123 -32.35 -22.85 -4.48
CA SER A 123 -32.35 -21.47 -4.96
C SER A 123 -31.21 -20.65 -4.35
N LEU A 124 -30.89 -20.89 -3.08
CA LEU A 124 -29.77 -20.26 -2.38
C LEU A 124 -28.43 -20.66 -3.00
N HIS A 125 -28.21 -21.95 -3.24
CA HIS A 125 -26.99 -22.44 -3.88
C HIS A 125 -26.78 -21.87 -5.27
N ALA A 126 -27.85 -21.77 -6.07
CA ALA A 126 -27.80 -21.14 -7.40
C ALA A 126 -27.46 -19.64 -7.31
N GLY A 127 -28.11 -18.89 -6.41
CA GLY A 127 -27.86 -17.47 -6.21
C GLY A 127 -26.44 -17.17 -5.71
N VAL A 128 -25.96 -17.93 -4.73
CA VAL A 128 -24.59 -17.81 -4.20
C VAL A 128 -23.54 -18.15 -5.25
N LYS A 129 -23.78 -19.16 -6.10
CA LYS A 129 -22.88 -19.54 -7.19
C LYS A 129 -22.83 -18.46 -8.27
N LYS A 130 -23.97 -17.89 -8.63
CA LYS A 130 -24.05 -16.77 -9.58
C LYS A 130 -23.33 -15.52 -9.06
N GLY A 131 -23.59 -15.12 -7.81
CA GLY A 131 -22.92 -13.98 -7.17
C GLY A 131 -21.41 -14.16 -7.04
N ARG A 132 -20.93 -15.38 -6.74
CA ARG A 132 -19.49 -15.70 -6.70
C ARG A 132 -18.82 -15.51 -8.06
N ASN A 133 -19.47 -15.93 -9.14
CA ASN A 133 -18.94 -15.82 -10.49
C ASN A 133 -18.87 -14.35 -10.95
N GLU A 134 -19.94 -13.58 -10.73
CA GLU A 134 -19.98 -12.14 -11.05
C GLU A 134 -18.91 -11.36 -10.25
N CYS A 135 -18.70 -11.73 -8.98
CA CYS A 135 -17.66 -11.12 -8.15
C CYS A 135 -16.25 -11.49 -8.64
N ALA A 136 -16.02 -12.74 -9.03
CA ALA A 136 -14.75 -13.21 -9.58
C ALA A 136 -14.39 -12.51 -10.91
N GLU A 137 -15.39 -12.29 -11.76
CA GLU A 137 -15.24 -11.57 -13.02
C GLU A 137 -14.86 -10.10 -12.80
N ARG A 138 -15.53 -9.39 -11.89
CA ARG A 138 -15.18 -8.01 -11.52
C ARG A 138 -13.80 -7.86 -10.87
N LEU A 139 -13.37 -8.84 -10.08
CA LEU A 139 -12.03 -8.87 -9.49
C LEU A 139 -10.94 -9.08 -10.56
N SER A 140 -11.23 -9.87 -11.60
CA SER A 140 -10.29 -10.11 -12.70
C SER A 140 -10.05 -8.86 -13.55
N THR A 141 -11.08 -8.02 -13.76
CA THR A 141 -10.97 -6.77 -14.50
C THR A 141 -10.18 -5.70 -13.74
N GLN A 142 -10.26 -5.69 -12.41
CA GLN A 142 -9.58 -4.69 -11.57
C GLN A 142 -8.06 -4.86 -11.47
N HIS A 143 -7.55 -6.10 -11.57
CA HIS A 143 -6.11 -6.36 -11.51
C HIS A 143 -5.33 -5.75 -12.70
N ARG A 144 -6.01 -5.32 -13.77
CA ARG A 144 -5.37 -4.65 -14.92
C ARG A 144 -5.21 -3.14 -14.77
N GLU A 145 -5.85 -2.49 -13.78
CA GLU A 145 -5.90 -1.02 -13.67
C GLU A 145 -5.04 -0.42 -12.54
N PHE A 146 -4.11 -1.17 -11.94
CA PHE A 146 -3.17 -0.63 -10.94
C PHE A 146 -1.72 -0.49 -11.47
N PRO A 147 -1.43 0.37 -12.48
CA PRO A 147 -0.07 0.73 -12.84
C PRO A 147 0.55 1.83 -11.96
N LEU A 148 -0.21 2.48 -11.06
CA LEU A 148 0.28 3.62 -10.26
C LEU A 148 1.03 3.29 -8.96
N GLU A 149 0.88 2.08 -8.40
CA GLU A 149 1.60 1.68 -7.17
C GLU A 149 3.12 1.68 -7.38
N LYS A 150 3.56 1.31 -8.59
CA LYS A 150 4.97 1.33 -9.02
C LYS A 150 5.54 2.76 -9.14
N LEU A 151 4.71 3.76 -9.44
CA LEU A 151 5.15 5.12 -9.70
C LEU A 151 5.27 5.96 -8.42
N VAL A 152 4.38 5.73 -7.44
CA VAL A 152 4.40 6.43 -6.14
C VAL A 152 5.58 5.98 -5.28
N ILE A 153 5.88 4.68 -5.25
CA ILE A 153 7.01 4.14 -4.47
C ILE A 153 8.36 4.62 -5.05
N CYS A 154 8.50 4.66 -6.39
CA CYS A 154 9.70 5.18 -7.03
C CYS A 154 9.94 6.68 -6.73
N LYS A 155 8.88 7.45 -6.46
CA LYS A 155 8.94 8.89 -6.20
C LYS A 155 9.17 9.23 -4.72
N GLU A 156 8.53 8.51 -3.78
CA GLU A 156 8.83 8.66 -2.35
C GLU A 156 10.22 8.15 -1.98
N SER A 157 10.70 7.07 -2.61
CA SER A 157 12.08 6.61 -2.45
C SER A 157 13.07 7.71 -2.86
N CYS A 158 12.90 8.34 -4.03
CA CYS A 158 13.76 9.45 -4.45
C CYS A 158 13.77 10.59 -3.41
N SER A 159 12.65 10.81 -2.72
CA SER A 159 12.52 11.85 -1.70
C SER A 159 13.22 11.55 -0.38
N ALA A 160 13.14 10.31 0.09
CA ALA A 160 13.92 9.85 1.24
C ALA A 160 15.44 9.88 0.96
N LEU A 161 15.87 9.66 -0.30
CA LEU A 161 17.29 9.60 -0.71
C LEU A 161 18.01 10.94 -0.49
N ILE A 162 17.31 12.01 -0.81
CA ILE A 162 17.85 13.37 -0.76
C ILE A 162 17.76 13.91 0.67
N MET A 163 16.69 13.61 1.42
CA MET A 163 16.53 14.06 2.81
C MET A 163 17.54 13.41 3.77
N MET A 164 17.80 12.09 3.65
CA MET A 164 18.79 11.42 4.52
C MET A 164 20.23 11.87 4.24
N LYS A 165 20.56 12.27 3.00
CA LYS A 165 21.90 12.73 2.66
C LYS A 165 22.12 14.20 3.06
N VAL A 166 21.10 15.06 2.98
CA VAL A 166 21.20 16.45 3.43
C VAL A 166 21.47 16.54 4.94
N GLU A 167 20.81 15.73 5.79
CA GLU A 167 21.10 15.74 7.23
C GLU A 167 22.49 15.17 7.57
N VAL A 168 22.90 14.05 6.98
CA VAL A 168 24.22 13.45 7.24
C VAL A 168 25.37 14.32 6.68
N PHE A 169 25.17 14.99 5.54
CA PHE A 169 26.17 15.90 4.96
C PHE A 169 26.25 17.22 5.75
N LYS A 170 25.11 17.72 6.27
CA LYS A 170 25.04 18.90 7.14
C LYS A 170 25.64 18.65 8.54
N MET A 171 25.66 17.41 9.01
CA MET A 171 26.35 16.99 10.24
C MET A 171 27.88 16.83 10.08
N ARG A 172 28.39 16.57 8.87
CA ARG A 172 29.83 16.39 8.62
C ARG A 172 30.58 17.67 8.18
N TYR A 173 29.85 18.75 7.89
CA TYR A 173 30.40 20.07 7.55
C TYR A 173 29.88 21.18 8.51
N ARG A 174 29.75 20.84 9.79
CA ARG A 174 29.82 21.81 10.89
C ARG A 174 31.14 21.62 11.62
#